data_AF-A0A0R1NUV6-F1
#
_entry.id   AF-A0A0R1NUV6-F1
#
_cell.length_a   1.000
_cell.length_b   1.000
_cell.length_c   1.000
_cell.angle_alpha   90.00
_cell.angle_beta   90.00
_cell.angle_gamma   90.00
#
_symmetry.space_group_name_H-M   'P 1'
#
loop_
_entity.id
_entity.type
_entity.pdbx_description
1 polymer ?
#
loop_
_entity_poly.entity_id
_entity_poly.type
_entity_poly.pdbx_seq_one_letter_code
_entity_poly.pdbx_strand_id
1 'polypeptide(L)'
;MTTNKHDFEELAAPKAAAKELGISVATLRKYSLIVEKVTGNSNYFARTKQKARLYHQKDIDDLKAFHRLSKNSGLTLQEAARQIYAVSEKGEEPKVKEPVCYTSNDVMDTQQVVKLLNTLQKTISNQNEAISSLQKQLNVIQKQNEDLIEAQKQLAAPKDNSDKIAALPDISGVVDDDDEKPKDAAEKREEVKEDMQKSQEEMHDEIISKAKENAKKRATANVHRTLEDMQLPETKEHWWQKIFKF
;
A
#
# COMPACT_ATOMS: atom_id res chain seq x y z
N MET A 1 -28.85 -36.63 7.33
CA MET A 1 -27.64 -35.86 6.99
C MET A 1 -26.92 -35.52 8.29
N THR A 2 -26.04 -36.40 8.78
CA THR A 2 -25.24 -36.13 9.99
C THR A 2 -24.05 -35.27 9.58
N THR A 3 -24.11 -33.98 9.88
CA THR A 3 -22.95 -33.10 9.84
C THR A 3 -22.03 -33.49 11.00
N ASN A 4 -21.11 -34.41 10.73
CA ASN A 4 -19.96 -34.63 11.59
C ASN A 4 -19.16 -33.31 11.62
N LYS A 5 -19.46 -32.45 12.60
CA LYS A 5 -18.55 -31.40 13.07
C LYS A 5 -17.39 -32.10 13.74
N HIS A 6 -16.50 -32.62 12.93
CA HIS A 6 -15.13 -32.78 13.35
C HIS A 6 -14.52 -31.40 13.22
N ASP A 7 -14.19 -30.78 14.34
CA ASP A 7 -13.23 -29.67 14.38
C ASP A 7 -11.86 -30.22 14.01
N PHE A 8 -11.70 -30.66 12.75
CA PHE A 8 -10.39 -30.95 12.19
C PHE A 8 -9.70 -29.60 12.08
N GLU A 9 -8.86 -29.28 13.05
CA GLU A 9 -7.89 -28.22 12.85
C GLU A 9 -7.03 -28.62 11.64
N GLU A 10 -7.32 -28.00 10.49
CA GLU A 10 -6.59 -28.26 9.26
C GLU A 10 -5.14 -27.81 9.43
N LEU A 11 -4.27 -28.78 9.63
CA LEU A 11 -2.83 -28.59 9.74
C LEU A 11 -2.26 -28.36 8.33
N ALA A 12 -1.83 -27.14 8.07
CA ALA A 12 -1.27 -26.76 6.78
C ALA A 12 0.16 -27.31 6.62
N ALA A 13 0.41 -27.96 5.48
CA ALA A 13 1.76 -28.35 5.09
C ALA A 13 2.63 -27.11 4.76
N PRO A 14 3.97 -27.19 4.87
CA PRO A 14 4.84 -26.03 4.66
C PRO A 14 4.68 -25.35 3.29
N LYS A 15 4.36 -26.14 2.26
CA LYS A 15 4.14 -25.63 0.90
C LYS A 15 2.86 -24.79 0.81
N ALA A 16 1.80 -25.20 1.51
CA ALA A 16 0.53 -24.48 1.55
C ALA A 16 0.67 -23.18 2.37
N ALA A 17 1.21 -23.29 3.59
CA ALA A 17 1.44 -22.13 4.46
C ALA A 17 2.37 -21.08 3.80
N ALA A 18 3.42 -21.51 3.11
CA ALA A 18 4.31 -20.60 2.38
C ALA A 18 3.60 -19.85 1.24
N LYS A 19 2.68 -20.52 0.54
CA LYS A 19 1.88 -19.92 -0.54
C LYS A 19 0.92 -18.86 0.02
N GLU A 20 0.27 -19.13 1.14
CA GLU A 20 -0.63 -18.16 1.80
C GLU A 20 0.09 -16.93 2.32
N LEU A 21 1.32 -17.11 2.83
CA LEU A 21 2.15 -16.02 3.31
C LEU A 21 2.84 -15.23 2.18
N GLY A 22 2.86 -15.77 0.95
CA GLY A 22 3.58 -15.17 -0.18
C GLY A 22 5.11 -15.24 -0.04
N ILE A 23 5.65 -16.26 0.65
CA ILE A 23 7.08 -16.39 0.94
C ILE A 23 7.59 -17.75 0.45
N SER A 24 8.90 -17.88 0.24
CA SER A 24 9.52 -19.18 -0.05
C SER A 24 9.42 -20.16 1.14
N VAL A 25 9.34 -21.46 0.85
CA VAL A 25 9.35 -22.53 1.87
C VAL A 25 10.63 -22.48 2.72
N ALA A 26 11.76 -22.09 2.13
CA ALA A 26 13.02 -21.94 2.85
C ALA A 26 12.96 -20.81 3.88
N THR A 27 12.36 -19.67 3.53
CA THR A 27 12.16 -18.55 4.45
C THR A 27 11.20 -18.91 5.58
N LEU A 28 10.09 -19.60 5.27
CA LEU A 28 9.16 -20.12 6.28
C LEU A 28 9.87 -21.07 7.26
N ARG A 29 10.76 -21.93 6.76
CA ARG A 29 11.60 -22.80 7.60
C ARG A 29 12.57 -22.01 8.48
N LYS A 30 13.13 -20.90 7.98
CA LYS A 30 13.99 -20.00 8.77
C LYS A 30 13.18 -19.31 9.87
N TYR A 31 11.98 -18.83 9.58
CA TYR A 31 11.11 -18.16 10.53
C TYR A 31 10.64 -19.10 11.63
N SER A 32 10.14 -20.29 11.28
CA SER A 32 9.76 -21.31 12.26
C SER A 32 10.93 -21.71 13.18
N LEU A 33 12.16 -21.83 12.66
CA LEU A 33 13.34 -22.07 13.50
C LEU A 33 13.62 -20.93 14.49
N ILE A 34 13.37 -19.68 14.10
CA ILE A 34 13.56 -18.53 14.98
C ILE A 34 12.50 -18.54 16.08
N VAL A 35 11.24 -18.84 15.73
CA VAL A 35 10.14 -18.96 16.70
C VAL A 35 10.44 -20.08 17.70
N GLU A 36 10.86 -21.26 17.26
CA GLU A 36 11.24 -22.37 18.16
C GLU A 36 12.40 -21.98 19.10
N LYS A 37 13.37 -21.20 18.62
CA LYS A 37 14.49 -20.71 19.44
C LYS A 37 14.06 -19.67 20.47
N VAL A 38 13.24 -18.71 20.04
CA VAL A 38 12.77 -17.60 20.89
C VAL A 38 11.79 -18.10 21.95
N THR A 39 10.99 -19.12 21.62
CA THR A 39 10.02 -19.70 22.55
C THR A 39 10.61 -20.75 23.49
N GLY A 40 11.84 -21.20 23.25
CA GLY A 40 12.44 -22.32 23.97
C GLY A 40 11.76 -23.67 23.70
N ASN A 41 10.70 -23.71 22.87
CA ASN A 41 9.96 -24.92 22.55
C ASN A 41 10.32 -25.42 21.15
N SER A 42 11.16 -26.47 21.10
CA SER A 42 11.54 -27.13 19.84
C SER A 42 10.38 -27.84 19.12
N ASN A 43 9.28 -28.08 19.83
CA ASN A 43 8.04 -28.69 19.34
C ASN A 43 6.88 -27.69 19.31
N TYR A 44 7.17 -26.39 19.13
CA TYR A 44 6.13 -25.36 18.99
C TYR A 44 5.16 -25.69 17.85
N PHE A 45 5.69 -26.11 16.70
CA PHE A 45 4.89 -26.56 15.56
C PHE A 45 4.70 -28.07 15.59
N ALA A 46 3.49 -28.53 15.25
CA ALA A 46 3.22 -29.94 15.04
C ALA A 46 4.13 -30.51 13.93
N ARG A 47 4.48 -31.80 14.02
CA ARG A 47 5.38 -32.43 13.05
C ARG A 47 4.80 -33.72 12.48
N THR A 48 5.08 -33.98 11.20
CA THR A 48 4.81 -35.28 10.57
C THR A 48 5.78 -36.36 11.06
N LYS A 49 5.53 -37.63 10.71
CA LYS A 49 6.47 -38.73 10.94
C LYS A 49 7.85 -38.48 10.31
N GLN A 50 7.89 -37.75 9.19
CA GLN A 50 9.10 -37.31 8.51
C GLN A 50 9.70 -36.01 9.09
N LYS A 51 9.27 -35.59 10.28
CA LYS A 51 9.72 -34.37 10.99
C LYS A 51 9.46 -33.05 10.23
N ALA A 52 8.59 -33.05 9.22
CA ALA A 52 8.16 -31.82 8.54
C ALA A 52 7.19 -31.06 9.44
N ARG A 53 7.34 -29.73 9.51
CA ARG A 53 6.48 -28.86 10.32
C ARG A 53 5.08 -28.75 9.71
N LEU A 54 4.08 -28.71 10.56
CA LEU A 54 2.69 -28.47 10.24
C LEU A 54 2.25 -27.24 11.02
N TYR A 55 1.48 -26.38 10.37
CA TYR A 55 1.08 -25.09 10.91
C TYR A 55 -0.42 -25.06 11.12
N HIS A 56 -0.86 -24.59 12.27
CA HIS A 56 -2.27 -24.21 12.48
C HIS A 56 -2.56 -22.88 11.79
N GLN A 57 -3.83 -22.56 11.58
CA GLN A 57 -4.20 -21.26 11.01
C GLN A 57 -3.67 -20.08 11.84
N LYS A 58 -3.71 -20.20 13.18
CA LYS A 58 -3.15 -19.21 14.11
C LYS A 58 -1.66 -18.99 13.89
N ASP A 59 -0.90 -20.07 13.67
CA ASP A 59 0.54 -20.00 13.40
C ASP A 59 0.82 -19.22 12.12
N ILE A 60 -0.02 -19.40 11.09
CA ILE A 60 0.11 -18.68 9.81
C ILE A 60 -0.15 -17.18 10.04
N ASP A 61 -1.18 -16.82 10.79
CA ASP A 61 -1.48 -15.42 11.11
C ASP A 61 -0.37 -14.75 11.93
N ASP A 62 0.17 -15.44 12.95
CA ASP A 62 1.29 -14.95 13.75
C ASP A 62 2.56 -14.81 12.90
N LEU A 63 2.84 -15.78 12.02
CA LEU A 63 3.97 -15.72 11.08
C LEU A 63 3.80 -14.58 10.06
N LYS A 64 2.58 -14.22 9.69
CA LYS A 64 2.27 -13.08 8.83
C LYS A 64 2.54 -11.76 9.54
N ALA A 65 2.10 -11.64 10.80
CA ALA A 65 2.42 -10.50 11.64
C ALA A 65 3.94 -10.36 11.82
N PHE A 66 4.63 -11.49 12.05
CA PHE A 66 6.07 -11.55 12.19
C PHE A 66 6.81 -11.13 10.94
N HIS A 67 6.39 -11.63 9.78
CA HIS A 67 6.97 -11.24 8.51
C HIS A 67 6.84 -9.73 8.29
N ARG A 68 5.65 -9.17 8.52
CA ARG A 68 5.38 -7.72 8.39
C ARG A 68 6.24 -6.89 9.34
N LEU A 69 6.31 -7.29 10.60
CA LEU A 69 7.11 -6.61 11.62
C LEU A 69 8.59 -6.61 11.21
N SER A 70 9.13 -7.75 10.75
CA SER A 70 10.53 -7.85 10.33
C SER A 70 10.90 -6.97 9.14
N LYS A 71 9.92 -6.62 8.29
CA LYS A 71 10.15 -5.79 7.10
C LYS A 71 10.07 -4.30 7.39
N ASN A 72 9.19 -3.90 8.30
CA ASN A 72 8.82 -2.48 8.46
C ASN A 72 9.53 -1.79 9.64
N SER A 73 10.03 -2.54 10.63
CA SER A 73 10.46 -1.98 11.91
C SER A 73 11.97 -1.75 12.05
N GLY A 74 12.79 -2.18 11.08
CA GLY A 74 14.25 -2.16 11.20
C GLY A 74 14.81 -3.06 12.31
N LEU A 75 13.96 -3.82 12.99
CA LEU A 75 14.33 -4.76 14.06
C LEU A 75 14.97 -6.01 13.49
N THR A 76 15.79 -6.68 14.31
CA THR A 76 16.31 -8.00 13.95
C THR A 76 15.17 -9.03 13.92
N LEU A 77 15.32 -10.08 13.12
CA LEU A 77 14.33 -11.18 13.05
C LEU A 77 14.07 -11.84 14.41
N GLN A 78 15.02 -11.81 15.34
CA GLN A 78 14.83 -12.38 16.67
C GLN A 78 14.01 -11.48 17.58
N GLU A 79 14.27 -10.17 17.55
CA GLU A 79 13.49 -9.18 18.31
C GLU A 79 12.05 -9.11 17.82
N ALA A 80 11.84 -9.13 16.51
CA ALA A 80 10.52 -9.18 15.92
C ALA A 80 9.74 -10.44 16.36
N ALA A 81 10.42 -11.59 16.46
CA ALA A 81 9.79 -12.81 16.95
C ALA A 81 9.47 -12.73 18.45
N ARG A 82 10.33 -12.13 19.27
CA ARG A 82 10.09 -11.89 20.70
C ARG A 82 8.87 -11.02 20.96
N GLN A 83 8.60 -10.05 20.09
CA GLN A 83 7.46 -9.15 20.25
C GLN A 83 6.11 -9.83 20.01
N ILE A 84 6.05 -10.80 19.10
CA ILE A 84 4.80 -11.46 18.71
C ILE A 84 4.58 -12.73 19.50
N TYR A 85 5.62 -13.57 19.62
CA TYR A 85 5.56 -14.83 20.33
C TYR A 85 5.92 -14.66 21.81
N ALA A 86 5.56 -13.52 22.41
CA ALA A 86 5.96 -13.08 23.74
C ALA A 86 6.08 -14.24 24.74
N VAL A 87 7.31 -14.73 24.90
CA VAL A 87 7.63 -15.77 25.87
C VAL A 87 8.13 -15.05 27.11
N SER A 88 7.33 -15.18 28.18
CA SER A 88 7.83 -15.00 29.53
C SER A 88 9.12 -15.79 29.66
N GLU A 89 10.22 -15.14 30.04
CA GLU A 89 11.43 -15.81 30.51
C GLU A 89 11.03 -16.77 31.65
N LYS A 90 10.69 -18.01 31.31
CA LYS A 90 10.39 -19.05 32.28
C LYS A 90 10.90 -20.37 31.73
N GLY A 91 12.07 -20.76 32.22
CA GLY A 91 12.55 -22.14 32.13
C GLY A 91 13.92 -22.34 31.49
N GLU A 92 14.93 -21.54 31.85
CA GLU A 92 16.24 -22.19 32.03
C GLU A 92 16.11 -23.04 33.30
N GLU A 93 16.03 -24.36 33.14
CA GLU A 93 16.28 -25.29 34.24
C GLU A 93 17.79 -25.33 34.49
N PRO A 94 18.32 -24.83 35.63
CA PRO A 94 19.63 -25.24 36.07
C PRO A 94 19.49 -26.63 36.68
N LYS A 95 20.38 -27.52 36.23
CA LYS A 95 20.56 -28.86 36.80
C LYS A 95 20.56 -28.81 38.33
N VAL A 96 19.70 -29.64 38.92
CA VAL A 96 19.67 -30.11 40.31
C VAL A 96 20.95 -29.82 41.09
N LYS A 97 20.92 -28.83 41.99
CA LYS A 97 21.68 -28.79 43.27
C LYS A 97 20.93 -27.97 44.33
N GLU A 98 20.46 -28.71 45.34
CA GLU A 98 20.17 -28.34 46.74
C GLU A 98 19.05 -27.33 47.08
N PRO A 99 18.29 -27.56 48.18
CA PRO A 99 17.19 -26.71 48.60
C PRO A 99 17.72 -25.45 49.28
N VAL A 100 17.59 -24.29 48.62
CA VAL A 100 17.98 -23.01 49.23
C VAL A 100 16.83 -22.48 50.09
N CYS A 101 17.13 -22.32 51.37
CA CYS A 101 16.36 -21.64 52.40
C CYS A 101 16.05 -20.18 51.98
N TYR A 102 14.77 -19.79 51.99
CA TYR A 102 14.38 -18.39 51.89
C TYR A 102 14.75 -17.67 53.19
N THR A 103 15.75 -16.80 53.14
CA THR A 103 16.02 -15.84 54.22
C THR A 103 15.31 -14.52 53.90
N SER A 104 14.63 -13.96 54.89
CA SER A 104 13.72 -12.81 54.78
C SER A 104 14.43 -11.44 54.60
N ASN A 105 15.53 -11.39 53.85
CA ASN A 105 16.33 -10.18 53.66
C ASN A 105 16.22 -9.54 52.26
N ASP A 106 15.30 -9.97 51.41
CA ASP A 106 15.02 -9.30 50.14
C ASP A 106 13.93 -8.22 50.29
N VAL A 107 14.19 -7.26 51.18
CA VAL A 107 13.45 -5.99 51.15
C VAL A 107 14.02 -5.19 50.00
N MET A 108 13.41 -5.31 48.82
CA MET A 108 13.61 -4.42 47.66
C MET A 108 13.82 -2.99 48.16
N ASP A 109 14.99 -2.41 47.87
CA ASP A 109 15.41 -1.10 48.34
C ASP A 109 14.29 -0.09 48.09
N THR A 110 13.81 0.55 49.16
CA THR A 110 12.71 1.54 49.12
C THR A 110 12.92 2.62 48.05
N GLN A 111 14.18 2.95 47.73
CA GLN A 111 14.50 3.88 46.65
C GLN A 111 14.17 3.33 45.26
N GLN A 112 14.31 2.04 45.04
CA GLN A 112 13.95 1.36 43.78
C GLN A 112 12.43 1.33 43.59
N VAL A 113 11.66 1.14 44.68
CA VAL A 113 10.20 1.22 44.65
C VAL A 113 9.73 2.64 44.32
N VAL A 114 10.34 3.67 44.91
CA VAL A 114 10.02 5.07 44.59
C VAL A 114 10.40 5.43 43.15
N LYS A 115 11.54 4.93 42.63
CA LYS A 115 11.90 5.10 41.22
C LYS A 115 10.88 4.42 40.30
N LEU A 116 10.47 3.20 40.62
CA LEU A 116 9.45 2.47 39.86
C LEU A 116 8.12 3.22 39.85
N LEU A 117 7.65 3.70 41.01
CA LEU A 117 6.42 4.51 41.11
C LEU A 117 6.50 5.80 40.29
N ASN A 118 7.63 6.51 40.33
CA ASN A 118 7.84 7.70 39.50
C ASN A 118 7.85 7.36 38.00
N THR A 119 8.48 6.24 37.60
CA THR A 119 8.44 5.80 36.19
C THR A 119 7.04 5.40 35.76
N LEU A 120 6.27 4.73 36.61
CA LEU A 120 4.87 4.39 36.34
C LEU A 120 4.02 5.65 36.21
N GLN A 121 4.18 6.61 37.11
CA GLN A 121 3.48 7.90 37.04
C GLN A 121 3.82 8.65 35.75
N LYS A 122 5.10 8.71 35.37
CA LYS A 122 5.53 9.35 34.12
C LYS A 122 4.97 8.64 32.89
N THR A 123 4.93 7.31 32.89
CA THR A 123 4.33 6.53 31.81
C THR A 123 2.83 6.78 31.70
N ILE A 124 2.11 6.87 32.82
CA ILE A 124 0.67 7.19 32.83
C ILE A 124 0.43 8.60 32.28
N SER A 125 1.24 9.59 32.66
CA SER A 125 1.16 10.95 32.09
C SER A 125 1.37 10.95 30.58
N ASN A 126 2.41 10.27 30.10
CA ASN A 126 2.69 10.15 28.66
C ASN A 126 1.55 9.45 27.91
N GLN A 127 0.97 8.40 28.51
CA GLN A 127 -0.19 7.70 27.93
C GLN A 127 -1.41 8.62 27.85
N ASN A 128 -1.69 9.40 28.89
CA ASN A 128 -2.81 10.35 28.89
C ASN A 128 -2.66 11.46 27.83
N GLU A 129 -1.43 11.95 27.62
CA GLU A 129 -1.14 12.91 26.54
C GLU A 129 -1.34 12.28 25.15
N ALA A 130 -0.90 11.04 24.96
CA ALA A 130 -1.11 10.29 23.72
C ALA A 130 -2.61 10.02 23.47
N ILE A 131 -3.37 9.66 24.50
CA ILE A 131 -4.83 9.49 24.40
C ILE A 131 -5.47 10.83 23.99
N SER A 132 -5.05 11.94 24.58
CA SER A 132 -5.57 13.27 24.27
C SER A 132 -5.26 13.68 22.82
N SER A 133 -4.06 13.37 22.32
CA SER A 133 -3.68 13.69 20.93
C SER A 133 -4.45 12.82 19.94
N LEU A 134 -4.63 11.53 20.21
CA LEU A 134 -5.44 10.63 19.40
C LEU A 134 -6.91 11.06 19.37
N GLN A 135 -7.48 11.46 20.51
CA GLN A 135 -8.84 12.01 20.56
C GLN A 135 -8.98 13.27 19.70
N LYS A 136 -7.98 14.16 19.71
CA LYS A 136 -7.99 15.34 18.82
C LYS A 136 -7.93 14.94 17.35
N GLN A 137 -7.07 13.99 16.98
CA GLN A 137 -6.98 13.48 15.61
C GLN A 137 -8.29 12.84 15.14
N LEU A 138 -8.93 12.03 15.99
CA LEU A 138 -10.23 11.43 15.68
C LEU A 138 -11.30 12.49 15.43
N ASN A 139 -11.35 13.55 16.25
CA ASN A 139 -12.28 14.66 16.03
C ASN A 139 -12.02 15.39 14.69
N VAL A 140 -10.74 15.61 14.34
CA VAL A 140 -10.38 16.22 13.05
C VAL A 140 -10.82 15.34 11.89
N ILE A 141 -10.52 14.03 11.95
CA ILE A 141 -10.91 13.07 10.91
C ILE A 141 -12.43 12.97 10.80
N GLN A 142 -13.15 12.92 11.93
CA GLN A 142 -14.60 12.90 11.92
C GLN A 142 -15.17 14.13 11.23
N LYS A 143 -14.66 15.32 11.55
CA LYS A 143 -15.08 16.57 10.90
C LYS A 143 -14.78 16.56 9.40
N GLN A 144 -13.59 16.11 8.99
CA GLN A 144 -13.25 15.96 7.58
C GLN A 144 -14.20 15.00 6.86
N ASN A 145 -14.58 13.89 7.49
CA ASN A 145 -15.54 12.94 6.92
C ASN A 145 -16.94 13.56 6.80
N GLU A 146 -17.39 14.31 7.80
CA GLU A 146 -18.65 15.05 7.74
C GLU A 146 -18.64 16.07 6.59
N ASP A 147 -17.56 16.87 6.46
CA ASP A 147 -17.38 17.84 5.37
C ASP A 147 -17.39 17.16 3.99
N LEU A 148 -16.73 16.00 3.84
CA LEU A 148 -16.73 15.23 2.60
C LEU A 148 -18.11 14.68 2.26
N ILE A 149 -18.84 14.19 3.26
CA ILE A 149 -20.22 13.72 3.08
C ILE A 149 -21.12 14.88 2.67
N GLU A 150 -20.97 16.06 3.28
CA GLU A 150 -21.71 17.26 2.89
C GLU A 150 -21.38 17.71 1.47
N ALA A 151 -20.10 17.73 1.09
CA ALA A 151 -19.66 18.03 -0.27
C ALA A 151 -20.26 17.04 -1.28
N GLN A 152 -20.25 15.74 -0.98
CA GLN A 152 -20.90 14.73 -1.81
C GLN A 152 -22.41 14.96 -1.92
N LYS A 153 -23.09 15.31 -0.83
CA LYS A 153 -24.52 15.64 -0.87
C LYS A 153 -24.81 16.88 -1.73
N GLN A 154 -23.95 17.90 -1.68
CA GLN A 154 -24.08 19.10 -2.52
C GLN A 154 -23.79 18.83 -4.00
N LEU A 155 -22.95 17.84 -4.31
CA LEU A 155 -22.67 17.38 -5.68
C LEU A 155 -23.75 16.44 -6.22
N ALA A 156 -24.36 15.63 -5.35
CA ALA A 156 -25.44 14.70 -5.68
C ALA A 156 -26.83 15.38 -5.71
N ALA A 157 -26.99 16.52 -5.04
CA ALA A 157 -28.14 17.38 -5.24
C ALA A 157 -28.11 17.88 -6.70
N PRO A 158 -29.14 17.63 -7.52
CA PRO A 158 -29.23 18.22 -8.84
C PRO A 158 -29.29 19.73 -8.63
N LYS A 159 -28.18 20.43 -8.87
CA LYS A 159 -28.29 21.86 -9.10
C LYS A 159 -29.09 21.99 -10.39
N ASP A 160 -30.34 22.43 -10.27
CA ASP A 160 -31.16 22.96 -11.36
C ASP A 160 -30.41 24.12 -12.03
N ASN A 161 -29.38 23.79 -12.81
CA ASN A 161 -28.67 24.66 -13.73
C ASN A 161 -29.15 24.34 -15.15
N SER A 162 -30.44 24.05 -15.33
CA SER A 162 -31.09 23.99 -16.65
C SER A 162 -30.82 25.26 -17.45
N ASP A 163 -30.68 26.39 -16.75
CA ASP A 163 -30.55 27.71 -17.38
C ASP A 163 -29.12 28.00 -17.86
N LYS A 164 -28.11 27.26 -17.40
CA LYS A 164 -26.71 27.42 -17.85
C LYS A 164 -26.29 26.44 -18.94
N ILE A 165 -26.95 25.29 -19.04
CA ILE A 165 -26.68 24.30 -20.11
C ILE A 165 -27.24 24.81 -21.45
N ALA A 166 -28.35 25.56 -21.43
CA ALA A 166 -28.92 26.17 -22.63
C ALA A 166 -28.06 27.30 -23.27
N ALA A 167 -27.00 27.75 -22.57
CA ALA A 167 -26.10 28.82 -23.03
C ALA A 167 -24.74 28.30 -23.54
N LEU A 168 -24.55 26.98 -23.63
CA LEU A 168 -23.36 26.39 -24.25
C LEU A 168 -23.60 26.31 -25.77
N PRO A 169 -22.67 26.80 -26.62
CA PRO A 169 -22.75 26.57 -28.06
C PRO A 169 -22.74 25.06 -28.33
N ASP A 170 -23.56 24.63 -29.28
CA ASP A 170 -23.64 23.24 -29.73
C ASP A 170 -22.30 22.83 -30.37
N ILE A 171 -21.52 22.02 -29.65
CA ILE A 171 -20.20 21.52 -30.09
C ILE A 171 -20.35 20.19 -30.86
N SER A 172 -21.58 19.73 -31.16
CA SER A 172 -21.83 18.54 -31.99
C SER A 172 -21.24 18.63 -33.42
N GLY A 173 -20.76 19.81 -33.83
CA GLY A 173 -20.11 20.06 -35.12
C GLY A 173 -18.58 20.16 -35.09
N VAL A 174 -17.90 20.08 -33.93
CA VAL A 174 -16.42 20.03 -33.90
C VAL A 174 -15.99 18.59 -34.14
N VAL A 175 -16.05 18.19 -35.40
CA VAL A 175 -15.04 17.28 -35.93
C VAL A 175 -13.83 18.18 -36.10
N ASP A 176 -12.84 18.04 -35.20
CA ASP A 176 -11.52 18.57 -35.49
C ASP A 176 -11.11 17.91 -36.81
N ASP A 177 -11.11 18.66 -37.92
CA ASP A 177 -10.39 18.35 -39.15
C ASP A 177 -8.87 18.44 -38.86
N ASP A 178 -8.42 17.71 -37.83
CA ASP A 178 -7.01 17.45 -37.64
C ASP A 178 -6.66 16.34 -38.63
N ASP A 179 -5.84 16.70 -39.62
CA ASP A 179 -5.16 15.84 -40.59
C ASP A 179 -4.23 14.79 -39.92
N GLU A 180 -4.61 14.21 -38.78
CA GLU A 180 -4.00 13.02 -38.25
C GLU A 180 -4.63 11.82 -38.96
N LYS A 181 -3.85 11.21 -39.86
CA LYS A 181 -4.20 9.96 -40.53
C LYS A 181 -4.89 9.02 -39.52
N PRO A 182 -6.04 8.42 -39.86
CA PRO A 182 -6.72 7.52 -38.96
C PRO A 182 -5.78 6.37 -38.58
N LYS A 183 -5.25 6.41 -37.35
CA LYS A 183 -4.37 5.37 -36.81
C LYS A 183 -5.08 4.02 -36.87
N ASP A 184 -4.41 3.03 -37.41
CA ASP A 184 -4.99 1.69 -37.57
C ASP A 184 -5.25 1.06 -36.19
N ALA A 185 -6.20 0.12 -36.11
CA ALA A 185 -6.57 -0.53 -34.85
C ALA A 185 -5.40 -1.28 -34.20
N ALA A 186 -4.37 -1.65 -34.99
CA ALA A 186 -3.13 -2.23 -34.50
C ALA A 186 -2.26 -1.21 -33.74
N GLU A 187 -2.08 -0.01 -34.28
CA GLU A 187 -1.27 1.05 -33.67
C GLU A 187 -1.87 1.50 -32.33
N LYS A 188 -3.20 1.61 -32.26
CA LYS A 188 -3.91 1.93 -31.01
C LYS A 188 -3.70 0.87 -29.92
N ARG A 189 -3.54 -0.41 -30.30
CA ARG A 189 -3.30 -1.51 -29.35
C ARG A 189 -1.86 -1.55 -28.86
N GLU A 190 -0.91 -1.07 -29.65
CA GLU A 190 0.48 -0.92 -29.22
C GLU A 190 0.65 0.26 -28.28
N GLU A 191 0.04 1.41 -28.57
CA GLU A 191 0.04 2.60 -27.71
C GLU A 191 -0.52 2.28 -26.30
N VAL A 192 -1.63 1.54 -26.23
CA VAL A 192 -2.22 1.11 -24.94
C VAL A 192 -1.29 0.16 -24.15
N LYS A 193 -0.49 -0.67 -24.82
CA LYS A 193 0.46 -1.57 -24.14
C LYS A 193 1.65 -0.81 -23.58
N GLU A 194 2.11 0.21 -24.31
CA GLU A 194 3.19 1.09 -23.85
C GLU A 194 2.72 1.93 -22.67
N ASP A 195 1.51 2.48 -22.73
CA ASP A 195 0.92 3.25 -21.62
C ASP A 195 0.69 2.40 -20.37
N MET A 196 0.38 1.11 -20.52
CA MET A 196 0.27 0.17 -19.39
C MET A 196 1.60 -0.07 -18.65
N GLN A 197 2.74 0.21 -19.28
CA GLN A 197 4.07 0.01 -18.69
C GLN A 197 4.60 1.27 -17.99
N LYS A 198 4.00 2.44 -18.25
CA LYS A 198 4.38 3.70 -17.63
C LYS A 198 3.93 3.76 -16.17
N SER A 199 4.74 4.41 -15.33
CA SER A 199 4.35 4.70 -13.94
C SER A 199 3.19 5.71 -13.90
N GLN A 200 2.39 5.67 -12.82
CA GLN A 200 1.27 6.61 -12.63
C GLN A 200 1.73 8.08 -12.65
N GLU A 201 2.94 8.36 -12.16
CA GLU A 201 3.54 9.70 -12.12
C GLU A 201 3.98 10.17 -13.51
N GLU A 202 4.55 9.27 -14.33
CA GLU A 202 4.94 9.55 -15.72
C GLU A 202 3.72 9.83 -16.59
N MET A 203 2.64 9.07 -16.41
CA MET A 203 1.38 9.27 -17.11
C MET A 203 0.73 10.63 -16.76
N HIS A 204 0.82 11.05 -15.49
CA HIS A 204 0.34 12.35 -15.06
C HIS A 204 1.11 13.51 -15.72
N ASP A 205 2.44 13.43 -15.77
CA ASP A 205 3.27 14.46 -16.41
C ASP A 205 3.07 14.52 -17.93
N GLU A 206 2.85 13.36 -18.57
CA GLU A 206 2.52 13.27 -19.99
C GLU A 206 1.15 13.91 -20.29
N ILE A 207 0.13 13.68 -19.46
CA ILE A 207 -1.17 14.34 -19.60
C ILE A 207 -1.03 15.86 -19.46
N ILE A 208 -0.27 16.34 -18.47
CA ILE A 208 -0.07 17.78 -18.26
C ILE A 208 0.68 18.41 -19.45
N SER A 209 1.69 17.74 -19.99
CA SER A 209 2.44 18.25 -21.14
C SER A 209 1.59 18.28 -22.41
N LYS A 210 0.79 17.24 -22.68
CA LYS A 210 -0.14 17.16 -23.80
C LYS A 210 -1.27 18.19 -23.69
N ALA A 211 -1.79 18.42 -22.49
CA ALA A 211 -2.77 19.48 -22.23
C ALA A 211 -2.19 20.88 -22.50
N LYS A 212 -0.94 21.14 -22.09
CA LYS A 212 -0.23 22.39 -22.41
C LYS A 212 0.03 22.56 -23.91
N GLU A 213 0.37 21.49 -24.61
CA GLU A 213 0.57 21.51 -26.07
C GLU A 213 -0.73 21.84 -26.80
N ASN A 214 -1.83 21.16 -26.47
CA ASN A 214 -3.14 21.46 -27.05
C ASN A 214 -3.63 22.87 -26.74
N ALA A 215 -3.38 23.37 -25.51
CA ALA A 215 -3.68 24.75 -25.17
C ALA A 215 -2.86 25.75 -26.02
N LYS A 216 -1.57 25.45 -26.28
CA LYS A 216 -0.73 26.26 -27.17
C LYS A 216 -1.21 26.21 -28.62
N LYS A 217 -1.52 25.03 -29.16
CA LYS A 217 -2.06 24.86 -30.52
C LYS A 217 -3.35 25.65 -30.70
N ARG A 218 -4.27 25.58 -29.74
CA ARG A 218 -5.52 26.35 -29.73
C ARG A 218 -5.27 27.86 -29.61
N ALA A 219 -4.28 28.27 -28.81
CA ALA A 219 -3.90 29.66 -28.69
C ALA A 219 -3.31 30.21 -29.99
N THR A 220 -2.50 29.43 -30.71
CA THR A 220 -1.91 29.83 -32.01
C THR A 220 -2.89 29.74 -33.17
N ALA A 221 -3.82 28.79 -33.16
CA ALA A 221 -4.84 28.65 -34.20
C ALA A 221 -5.88 29.78 -34.18
N ASN A 222 -6.10 30.40 -33.01
CA ASN A 222 -7.00 31.54 -32.87
C ASN A 222 -6.29 32.90 -33.00
N VAL A 223 -4.98 32.92 -33.31
CA VAL A 223 -4.33 34.15 -33.78
C VAL A 223 -4.80 34.35 -35.22
N HIS A 224 -5.55 35.43 -35.44
CA HIS A 224 -6.08 35.83 -36.74
C HIS A 224 -5.08 35.54 -37.86
N ARG A 225 -5.51 34.78 -38.89
CA ARG A 225 -4.74 34.56 -40.13
C ARG A 225 -4.12 35.88 -40.56
N THR A 226 -2.81 35.92 -40.66
CA THR A 226 -2.11 37.12 -41.09
C THR A 226 -2.38 37.35 -42.58
N LEU A 227 -2.21 38.57 -43.07
CA LEU A 227 -2.32 38.87 -44.51
C LEU A 227 -1.35 38.01 -45.34
N GLU A 228 -0.25 37.55 -44.76
CA GLU A 228 0.70 36.61 -45.37
C GLU A 228 0.11 35.19 -45.53
N ASP A 229 -0.69 34.71 -44.59
CA ASP A 229 -1.34 33.38 -44.68
C ASP A 229 -2.47 33.31 -45.72
N MET A 230 -3.03 34.46 -46.12
CA MET A 230 -4.02 34.55 -47.20
C MET A 230 -3.38 34.74 -48.59
N GLN A 231 -2.05 34.87 -48.67
CA GLN A 231 -1.38 34.87 -49.96
C GLN A 231 -1.40 33.45 -50.51
N LEU A 232 -1.82 33.31 -51.77
CA LEU A 232 -1.71 32.04 -52.48
C LEU A 232 -0.23 31.64 -52.45
N PRO A 233 0.12 30.42 -52.00
CA PRO A 233 1.49 29.97 -52.04
C PRO A 233 1.98 30.04 -53.49
N GLU A 234 3.20 30.54 -53.69
CA GLU A 234 3.81 30.54 -55.02
C GLU A 234 3.75 29.12 -55.60
N THR A 235 3.29 29.02 -56.84
CA THR A 235 3.07 27.75 -57.52
C THR A 235 4.36 26.95 -57.49
N LYS A 236 4.40 25.91 -56.65
CA LYS A 236 5.56 25.02 -56.54
C LYS A 236 5.82 24.44 -57.93
N GLU A 237 7.02 24.66 -58.47
CA GLU A 237 7.46 24.00 -59.70
C GLU A 237 7.24 22.50 -59.54
N HIS A 238 6.46 21.92 -60.44
CA HIS A 238 6.21 20.49 -60.41
C HIS A 238 7.54 19.75 -60.63
N TRP A 239 7.69 18.59 -60.00
CA TRP A 239 8.95 17.83 -60.03
C TRP A 239 9.47 17.56 -61.45
N TRP A 240 8.58 17.44 -62.44
CA TRP A 240 8.91 17.31 -63.86
C TRP A 240 9.51 18.59 -64.49
N GLN A 241 9.09 19.78 -64.04
CA GLN A 241 9.64 21.07 -64.52
C GLN A 241 11.07 21.29 -64.03
N LYS A 242 11.42 20.76 -62.85
CA LYS A 242 12.81 20.76 -62.36
C LYS A 242 13.75 19.86 -63.17
N ILE A 243 13.21 18.85 -63.84
CA ILE A 243 14.00 17.87 -64.60
C ILE A 243 14.16 18.29 -66.06
N PHE A 244 13.17 18.97 -66.65
CA PHE A 244 13.14 19.30 -68.08
C PHE A 244 13.21 20.81 -68.37
N LYS A 245 14.06 21.58 -67.66
CA LYS A 245 14.24 23.01 -67.95
C LYS A 245 14.69 23.24 -69.39
N PHE A 246 13.80 23.81 -70.20
CA PHE A 246 14.09 24.52 -71.45
C PHE A 246 14.18 26.03 -71.17
#